data_AF-F5S5E6-F1
#
_entry.id   AF-F5S5E6-F1
#
_cell.length_a   1.000
_cell.length_b   1.000
_cell.length_c   1.000
_cell.angle_alpha   90.00
_cell.angle_beta   90.00
_cell.angle_gamma   90.00
#
_symmetry.space_group_name_H-M   'P 1'
#
loop_
_entity.id
_entity.type
_entity.pdbx_description
1 polymer ?
#
loop_
_entity_poly.entity_id
_entity_poly.type
_entity_poly.pdbx_seq_one_letter_code
_entity_poly.pdbx_strand_id
1 'polypeptide(L)'
;MAKKRSLPARLREKVMKNGKVYYYYDTCQKPRKWLPLGADFYEALKQYADLEREFNVQEMATRVSDVLTFAYVAKRYVREVLPTKSLATQKCNFRELDNLLLFFDK
;
A
#
# COMPACT_ATOMS: atom_id res chain seq x y z
N MET A 1 -28.93 -22.90 -8.14
CA MET A 1 -28.17 -22.51 -6.93
C MET A 1 -27.45 -21.19 -7.23
N ALA A 2 -27.69 -20.14 -6.45
CA ALA A 2 -27.03 -18.85 -6.69
C ALA A 2 -25.50 -19.00 -6.55
N LYS A 3 -24.74 -18.52 -7.54
CA LYS A 3 -23.27 -18.60 -7.54
C LYS A 3 -22.75 -17.86 -6.31
N LYS A 4 -22.13 -18.59 -5.37
CA LYS A 4 -21.55 -17.99 -4.17
C LYS A 4 -20.46 -17.00 -4.61
N ARG A 5 -20.59 -15.74 -4.21
CA ARG A 5 -19.61 -14.71 -4.56
C ARG A 5 -18.29 -15.02 -3.88
N SER A 6 -17.19 -14.97 -4.64
CA SER A 6 -15.86 -15.05 -4.03
C SER A 6 -15.62 -13.75 -3.26
N LEU A 7 -15.57 -13.85 -1.92
CA LEU A 7 -15.30 -12.72 -1.06
C LEU A 7 -13.78 -12.57 -0.88
N PRO A 8 -13.25 -11.34 -0.87
CA PRO A 8 -11.85 -11.10 -0.58
C PRO A 8 -11.51 -11.55 0.85
N ALA A 9 -10.21 -11.71 1.13
CA ALA A 9 -9.73 -12.14 2.44
C ALA A 9 -10.31 -11.26 3.55
N ARG A 10 -10.58 -11.84 4.73
CA ARG A 10 -11.11 -11.14 5.93
C ARG A 10 -12.48 -10.45 5.80
N LEU A 11 -13.05 -10.33 4.60
CA LEU A 11 -14.45 -10.00 4.42
C LEU A 11 -15.30 -11.25 4.69
N ARG A 12 -16.35 -11.10 5.48
CA ARG A 12 -17.26 -12.17 5.88
C ARG A 12 -18.69 -11.76 5.61
N GLU A 13 -19.50 -12.70 5.15
CA GLU A 13 -20.94 -12.54 5.03
C GLU A 13 -21.63 -13.37 6.12
N LYS A 14 -22.71 -12.82 6.68
CA LYS A 14 -23.58 -13.54 7.61
C LYS A 14 -25.03 -13.35 7.17
N VAL A 15 -25.69 -14.47 6.89
CA VAL A 15 -27.13 -14.50 6.64
C VAL A 15 -27.85 -14.53 7.99
N MET A 16 -28.72 -13.55 8.22
CA MET A 16 -29.57 -13.51 9.40
C MET A 16 -30.82 -14.37 9.22
N LYS A 17 -31.52 -14.67 10.33
CA LYS A 17 -32.75 -15.50 10.32
C LYS A 17 -33.86 -14.93 9.42
N ASN A 18 -33.86 -13.60 9.21
CA ASN A 18 -34.80 -12.90 8.33
C ASN A 18 -34.37 -12.89 6.84
N GLY A 19 -33.32 -13.63 6.47
CA GLY A 19 -32.79 -13.68 5.11
C GLY A 19 -31.91 -12.49 4.71
N LYS A 20 -31.78 -11.45 5.55
CA LYS A 20 -30.89 -10.32 5.26
C LYS A 20 -29.42 -10.73 5.41
N VAL A 21 -28.59 -10.27 4.50
CA VAL A 21 -27.14 -10.49 4.50
C VAL A 21 -26.45 -9.26 5.07
N TYR A 22 -25.53 -9.49 6.00
CA TYR A 22 -24.66 -8.45 6.55
C TYR A 22 -23.20 -8.81 6.34
N TYR A 23 -22.40 -7.80 6.05
CA TYR A 23 -20.97 -7.90 5.81
C TYR A 23 -20.19 -7.44 7.03
N TYR A 24 -19.12 -8.16 7.32
CA TYR A 24 -18.25 -7.93 8.46
C TYR A 24 -16.78 -8.00 8.03
N TYR A 25 -15.95 -7.21 8.71
CA TYR A 25 -14.50 -7.28 8.59
C TYR A 25 -13.89 -7.99 9.81
N ASP A 26 -13.03 -8.98 9.56
CA ASP A 26 -12.26 -9.66 10.60
C ASP A 26 -10.97 -8.86 10.91
N THR A 27 -10.85 -8.34 12.13
CA THR A 27 -9.68 -7.54 12.53
C THR A 27 -8.46 -8.39 12.89
N CYS A 28 -8.59 -9.73 12.93
CA CYS A 28 -7.53 -10.67 13.33
C CYS A 28 -6.94 -10.41 14.74
N GLN A 29 -7.58 -9.57 15.55
CA GLN A 29 -7.20 -9.32 16.94
C GLN A 29 -7.47 -10.56 17.81
N LYS A 30 -6.82 -10.64 18.98
CA LYS A 30 -7.10 -11.66 20.01
C LYS A 30 -7.60 -10.96 21.27
N PRO A 31 -8.85 -11.18 21.72
CA PRO A 31 -9.87 -12.05 21.13
C PRO A 31 -10.38 -11.54 19.77
N ARG A 32 -10.85 -12.46 18.90
CA ARG A 32 -11.31 -12.14 17.54
C ARG A 32 -12.49 -11.17 17.60
N LYS A 33 -12.34 -10.00 16.97
CA LYS A 33 -13.38 -8.98 16.86
C LYS A 33 -13.82 -8.83 15.41
N TRP A 34 -15.12 -8.69 15.20
CA TRP A 34 -15.71 -8.43 13.89
C TRP A 34 -16.27 -7.01 13.86
N LEU A 35 -15.89 -6.25 12.85
CA LEU A 35 -16.44 -4.91 12.61
C LEU A 35 -17.62 -5.03 11.63
N PRO A 36 -18.83 -4.55 11.97
CA PRO A 36 -19.94 -4.53 11.04
C PRO A 36 -19.74 -3.46 9.96
N LEU A 37 -19.85 -3.84 8.68
CA LEU A 37 -19.72 -2.93 7.54
C LEU A 37 -21.07 -2.51 6.95
N GLY A 38 -22.13 -3.29 7.21
CA GLY A 38 -23.48 -3.01 6.74
C GLY A 38 -24.09 -4.13 5.91
N ALA A 39 -25.23 -3.86 5.29
CA ALA A 39 -25.97 -4.81 4.46
C ALA A 39 -25.74 -4.60 2.95
N ASP A 40 -25.36 -3.39 2.53
CA ASP A 40 -24.98 -3.13 1.14
C ASP A 40 -23.59 -3.67 0.86
N PHE A 41 -23.48 -4.52 -0.15
CA PHE A 41 -22.22 -5.14 -0.54
C PHE A 41 -21.18 -4.11 -1.01
N TYR A 42 -21.57 -3.15 -1.85
CA TYR A 42 -20.61 -2.25 -2.49
C TYR A 42 -20.06 -1.23 -1.49
N GLU A 43 -20.93 -0.75 -0.61
CA GLU A 43 -20.51 0.10 0.51
C GLU A 43 -19.59 -0.66 1.47
N ALA A 44 -19.93 -1.91 1.81
CA ALA A 44 -19.08 -2.75 2.63
C ALA A 44 -17.72 -3.03 1.96
N LEU A 45 -17.69 -3.23 0.64
CA LEU A 45 -16.45 -3.45 -0.11
C LEU A 45 -15.56 -2.19 -0.11
N LYS A 46 -16.15 -0.99 -0.18
CA LYS A 46 -15.41 0.27 -0.07
C LYS A 46 -14.76 0.41 1.30
N GLN A 47 -15.54 0.23 2.37
CA GLN A 47 -15.02 0.28 3.75
C GLN A 47 -13.96 -0.80 3.99
N TYR A 48 -14.16 -2.00 3.44
CA TYR A 48 -13.17 -3.07 3.47
C TYR A 48 -11.83 -2.66 2.84
N ALA A 49 -11.86 -2.01 1.67
CA ALA A 49 -10.64 -1.58 0.99
C ALA A 49 -9.84 -0.55 1.81
N ASP A 50 -10.53 0.34 2.52
CA ASP A 50 -9.89 1.31 3.41
C ASP A 50 -9.26 0.62 4.63
N LEU A 51 -9.96 -0.34 5.25
CA LEU A 51 -9.46 -1.10 6.41
C LEU A 51 -8.29 -2.03 6.07
N GLU A 52 -8.30 -2.65 4.89
CA GLU A 52 -7.16 -3.46 4.41
C GLU A 52 -5.95 -2.58 4.11
N ARG A 53 -6.16 -1.38 3.56
CA ARG A 53 -5.07 -0.43 3.36
C ARG A 53 -4.42 -0.10 4.69
N GLU A 54 -5.21 0.26 5.70
CA GLU A 54 -4.75 0.55 7.06
C GLU A 54 -4.03 -0.63 7.70
N PHE A 55 -4.60 -1.83 7.60
CA PHE A 55 -3.99 -3.04 8.16
C PHE A 55 -2.62 -3.34 7.57
N ASN A 56 -2.47 -3.14 6.26
CA ASN A 56 -1.24 -3.41 5.53
C ASN A 56 -0.30 -2.19 5.49
N VAL A 57 -0.58 -1.07 6.17
CA VAL A 57 0.26 0.16 6.11
C VAL A 57 1.73 -0.14 6.37
N GLN A 58 2.03 -0.95 7.40
CA GLN A 58 3.41 -1.26 7.74
C GLN A 58 4.11 -2.07 6.65
N GLU A 59 3.44 -3.08 6.09
CA GLU A 59 3.98 -3.91 5.01
C GLU A 59 4.10 -3.11 3.70
N MET A 60 3.13 -2.24 3.42
CA MET A 60 3.19 -1.34 2.28
C MET A 60 4.33 -0.33 2.46
N ALA A 61 4.54 0.21 3.65
CA ALA A 61 5.64 1.11 3.96
C ALA A 61 6.99 0.42 3.78
N THR A 62 7.15 -0.83 4.23
CA THR A 62 8.37 -1.61 4.00
C THR A 62 8.58 -1.90 2.52
N ARG A 63 7.55 -2.33 1.78
CA ARG A 63 7.66 -2.54 0.33
C ARG A 63 8.00 -1.25 -0.40
N VAL A 64 7.41 -0.13 0.01
CA VAL A 64 7.72 1.19 -0.56
C VAL A 64 9.16 1.57 -0.24
N SER A 65 9.66 1.35 0.98
CA SER A 65 11.08 1.61 1.28
C SER A 65 12.03 0.70 0.51
N ASP A 66 11.65 -0.55 0.28
CA ASP A 66 12.43 -1.50 -0.53
C ASP A 66 12.52 -1.04 -2.00
N VAL A 67 11.45 -0.41 -2.51
CA VAL A 67 11.42 0.14 -3.88
C VAL A 67 12.05 1.54 -3.96
N LEU A 68 11.93 2.34 -2.90
CA LEU A 68 12.44 3.71 -2.81
C LEU A 68 13.93 3.70 -2.43
N THR A 69 14.74 2.96 -3.17
CA THR A 69 16.19 2.92 -2.97
C THR A 69 16.82 4.27 -3.29
N PHE A 70 18.01 4.50 -2.74
CA PHE A 70 18.79 5.69 -3.07
C PHE A 70 19.00 5.82 -4.59
N ALA A 71 19.18 4.69 -5.29
CA ALA A 71 19.28 4.66 -6.75
C ALA A 71 18.03 5.19 -7.47
N TYR A 72 16.83 4.87 -6.98
CA TYR A 72 15.59 5.40 -7.56
C TYR A 72 15.52 6.92 -7.43
N VAL A 73 15.83 7.44 -6.24
CA VAL A 73 15.84 8.90 -5.97
C VAL A 73 16.93 9.61 -6.78
N ALA A 74 18.12 9.02 -6.88
CA ALA A 74 19.24 9.54 -7.66
C ALA A 74 18.88 9.70 -9.15
N LYS A 75 18.22 8.70 -9.76
CA LYS A 75 17.74 8.79 -11.15
C LYS A 75 16.78 9.96 -11.34
N ARG A 76 15.86 10.16 -10.39
CA ARG A 76 14.92 11.27 -10.43
C ARG A 76 15.62 12.63 -10.27
N TYR A 77 16.59 12.73 -9.37
CA TYR A 77 17.41 13.93 -9.18
C TYR A 77 18.18 14.31 -10.46
N VAL A 78 18.79 13.32 -11.12
CA VAL A 78 19.50 13.53 -12.40
C VAL A 78 18.56 14.05 -13.48
N ARG A 79 17.31 13.58 -13.51
CA ARG A 79 16.31 14.01 -14.50
C ARG A 79 15.74 15.40 -14.22
N GLU A 80 15.38 15.68 -12.97
CA GLU A 80 14.55 16.85 -12.63
C GLU A 80 15.35 18.03 -12.09
N VAL A 81 16.44 17.77 -11.37
CA VAL A 81 17.16 18.81 -10.59
C VAL A 81 18.53 19.11 -11.16
N LEU A 82 19.26 18.12 -11.64
CA LEU A 82 20.61 18.32 -12.18
C LEU A 82 20.65 19.28 -13.38
N PRO A 83 19.73 19.22 -14.35
CA PRO A 83 19.78 20.07 -15.54
C PRO A 83 19.60 21.57 -15.24
N THR A 84 19.02 21.92 -14.10
CA THR A 84 18.79 23.32 -13.70
C THR A 84 20.03 23.97 -13.08
N LYS A 85 21.06 23.18 -12.74
CA LYS A 85 22.31 23.67 -12.12
C LYS A 85 23.31 24.12 -13.17
N SER A 86 24.30 24.92 -12.76
CA SER A 86 25.40 25.32 -13.66
C SER A 86 26.20 24.11 -14.15
N LEU A 87 26.79 24.19 -15.34
CA LEU A 87 27.57 23.09 -15.95
C LEU A 87 28.73 22.61 -15.07
N ALA A 88 29.39 23.52 -14.34
CA ALA A 88 30.46 23.15 -13.40
C ALA A 88 29.90 22.33 -12.24
N THR A 89 28.79 22.76 -11.65
CA THR A 89 28.10 22.06 -10.56
C THR A 89 27.56 20.70 -11.01
N GLN A 90 27.02 20.60 -12.22
CA GLN A 90 26.55 19.32 -12.77
C GLN A 90 27.66 18.27 -12.80
N LYS A 91 28.85 18.64 -13.29
CA LYS A 91 30.02 17.75 -13.36
C LYS A 91 30.48 17.27 -11.99
N CYS A 92 30.49 18.14 -10.98
CA CYS A 92 30.85 17.73 -9.61
C CYS A 92 29.80 16.78 -9.03
N ASN A 93 28.53 17.12 -9.16
CA ASN A 93 27.43 16.31 -8.65
C ASN A 93 27.38 14.91 -9.27
N PHE A 94 27.73 14.74 -10.55
CA PHE A 94 27.84 13.42 -11.16
C PHE A 94 28.91 12.56 -10.47
N ARG A 95 30.08 13.12 -10.19
CA ARG A 95 31.16 12.40 -9.48
C ARG A 95 30.77 12.04 -8.05
N GLU A 96 30.07 12.95 -7.37
CA GLU A 96 29.56 12.70 -6.01
C GLU A 96 28.49 11.62 -6.01
N LEU A 97 27.58 11.63 -6.99
CA LEU A 97 26.53 10.61 -7.14
C LEU A 97 27.11 9.20 -7.30
N ASP A 98 28.20 9.02 -8.04
CA ASP A 98 28.86 7.71 -8.19
C ASP A 98 29.32 7.15 -6.83
N ASN A 99 29.92 8.00 -5.99
CA ASN A 99 30.34 7.62 -4.64
C ASN A 99 29.14 7.32 -3.72
N LEU A 100 28.08 8.12 -3.82
CA LEU A 100 26.89 7.94 -3.02
C LEU A 100 26.15 6.65 -3.40
N LEU A 101 26.06 6.32 -4.69
CA LEU A 101 25.50 5.05 -5.16
C LEU A 101 26.31 3.86 -4.64
N LEU A 102 27.64 3.92 -4.71
CA LEU A 102 28.51 2.87 -4.17
C LEU A 102 28.32 2.62 -2.66
N PHE A 103 28.02 3.68 -1.91
CA PHE A 103 27.83 3.59 -0.46
C PHE A 103 26.42 3.14 -0.07
N PHE A 104 25.39 3.69 -0.71
CA PHE A 104 23.98 3.52 -0.31
C PHE A 104 23.22 2.42 -1.06
N ASP A 105 23.68 1.98 -2.24
CA ASP A 105 22.99 0.97 -3.08
C ASP A 105 23.62 -0.43 -2.92
N LYS A 106 23.93 -0.82 -1.67
CA LYS A 106 24.44 -2.15 -1.31
C LYS A 106 23.33 -3.13 -0.95
#